data_AF-A0A1W1C0R7-F1
#
_entry.id   AF-A0A1W1C0R7-F1
#
_cell.length_a   1.000
_cell.length_b   1.000
_cell.length_c   1.000
_cell.angle_alpha   90.00
_cell.angle_beta   90.00
_cell.angle_gamma   90.00
#
_symmetry.space_group_name_H-M   'P 1'
#
loop_
_entity.id
_entity.type
_entity.pdbx_description
1 polymer ?
#
loop_
_entity_poly.entity_id
_entity_poly.type
_entity_poly.pdbx_seq_one_letter_code
_entity_poly.pdbx_strand_id
1 'polypeptide(L)'
;MKKRFREDFENFLLDFHIKFIEFFSSQCVHRDLSLDRKEAKIVASEILDNIFSDKIVLSGQIDNIILKMKNDGVHLGYVLSRVFLYTFENYLLYLKKRGVSGLDYIEKLIQAFGKFLQLFEDYIRKNIDNNDTLINFNSDNCISTSGNIIDIIHLVKSNNSRVKFMNLYQGYMILGDGKVIDINNDQVLFKVENELQEIAMNLEGKAYILKDDNINRYIRADIVHSDFANHTVVLENFVYLVNLPASKRKKTRVYPDILVHVKLKSDEHTQIIGNLYDLSISGMGVVSKDNMDFYSGAKIITEFELIYPDKKLHIETLGEIIEIKQHADSFRYCINISPNSQTQEIMDDYIKKRKKEIEQELRDEVRM
;
A
#
# COMPACT_ATOMS: atom_id res chain seq x y z
N MET A 1 -18.87 29.84 26.22
CA MET A 1 -17.77 28.89 26.49
C MET A 1 -17.16 28.27 25.22
N LYS A 2 -17.95 27.84 24.20
CA LYS A 2 -17.42 27.42 22.87
C LYS A 2 -16.65 28.54 22.14
N LYS A 3 -17.15 29.79 22.21
CA LYS A 3 -16.52 30.97 21.59
C LYS A 3 -15.12 31.26 22.15
N ARG A 4 -14.96 31.21 23.47
CA ARG A 4 -13.68 31.43 24.16
C ARG A 4 -12.61 30.38 23.80
N PHE A 5 -13.01 29.10 23.72
CA PHE A 5 -12.10 28.04 23.26
C PHE A 5 -11.61 28.28 21.83
N ARG A 6 -12.54 28.64 20.92
CA ARG A 6 -12.21 28.91 19.53
C ARG A 6 -11.26 30.09 19.38
N GLU A 7 -11.55 31.21 20.05
CA GLU A 7 -10.68 32.40 20.07
C GLU A 7 -9.28 32.06 20.62
N ASP A 8 -9.19 31.26 21.69
CA ASP A 8 -7.91 30.84 22.26
C ASP A 8 -7.13 29.90 21.31
N PHE A 9 -7.81 29.02 20.58
CA PHE A 9 -7.18 28.15 19.60
C PHE A 9 -6.73 28.92 18.34
N GLU A 10 -7.54 29.87 17.87
CA GLU A 10 -7.16 30.76 16.76
C GLU A 10 -5.91 31.58 17.11
N ASN A 11 -5.80 32.06 18.35
CA ASN A 11 -4.57 32.72 18.83
C ASN A 11 -3.35 31.79 18.86
N PHE A 12 -3.53 30.52 19.22
CA PHE A 12 -2.47 29.52 19.13
C PHE A 12 -2.03 29.27 17.67
N LEU A 13 -2.99 29.22 16.74
CA LEU A 13 -2.69 29.01 15.34
C LEU A 13 -1.82 30.12 14.73
N LEU A 14 -1.92 31.37 15.19
CA LEU A 14 -1.06 32.47 14.69
C LEU A 14 0.44 32.12 14.77
N ASP A 15 0.87 31.44 15.84
CA ASP A 15 2.26 31.04 16.04
C ASP A 15 2.56 29.61 15.57
N PHE A 16 1.52 28.78 15.45
CA PHE A 16 1.65 27.35 15.13
C PHE A 16 1.43 27.03 13.65
N HIS A 17 0.80 27.91 12.88
CA HIS A 17 0.41 27.69 11.49
C HIS A 17 1.57 27.19 10.62
N ILE A 18 2.71 27.88 10.66
CA ILE A 18 3.90 27.48 9.88
C ILE A 18 4.41 26.11 10.33
N LYS A 19 4.42 25.84 11.65
CA LYS A 19 4.87 24.55 12.18
C LYS A 19 3.95 23.41 11.79
N PHE A 20 2.64 23.65 11.80
CA PHE A 20 1.64 22.69 11.34
C PHE A 20 1.88 22.33 9.87
N ILE A 21 2.02 23.33 9.00
CA ILE A 21 2.21 23.13 7.56
C ILE A 21 3.52 22.42 7.27
N GLU A 22 4.63 22.83 7.89
CA GLU A 22 5.93 22.18 7.71
C GLU A 22 5.93 20.75 8.24
N PHE A 23 5.30 20.50 9.39
CA PHE A 23 5.19 19.17 9.97
C PHE A 23 4.33 18.26 9.08
N PHE A 24 3.13 18.70 8.69
CA PHE A 24 2.26 17.96 7.77
C PHE A 24 3.01 17.60 6.49
N SER A 25 3.62 18.60 5.84
CA SER A 25 4.41 18.40 4.62
C SER A 25 5.55 17.40 4.82
N SER A 26 6.25 17.43 5.96
CA SER A 26 7.29 16.45 6.28
C SER A 26 6.76 15.03 6.45
N GLN A 27 5.55 14.86 7.01
CA GLN A 27 4.93 13.55 7.18
C GLN A 27 4.53 12.94 5.84
N CYS A 28 4.22 13.76 4.83
CA CYS A 28 3.99 13.30 3.47
C CYS A 28 5.29 12.94 2.75
N VAL A 29 6.32 13.78 2.86
CA VAL A 29 7.60 13.63 2.11
C VAL A 29 8.53 12.57 2.73
N HIS A 30 8.42 12.27 4.01
CA HIS A 30 9.22 11.19 4.63
C HIS A 30 8.83 9.78 4.17
N ARG A 31 7.73 9.63 3.43
CA ARG A 31 7.23 8.32 2.99
C ARG A 31 7.10 8.18 1.47
N ASP A 32 7.13 9.27 0.71
CA ASP A 32 7.15 9.23 -0.75
C ASP A 32 7.83 10.46 -1.37
N LEU A 33 8.62 10.25 -2.42
CA LEU A 33 9.40 11.27 -3.15
C LEU A 33 8.62 11.94 -4.29
N SER A 34 7.39 11.49 -4.58
CA SER A 34 6.54 11.92 -5.71
C SER A 34 5.66 13.16 -5.45
N LEU A 35 5.38 13.47 -4.19
CA LEU A 35 4.50 14.59 -3.81
C LEU A 35 5.32 15.89 -3.72
N ASP A 36 4.96 16.89 -4.53
CA ASP A 36 5.62 18.21 -4.42
C ASP A 36 5.36 18.75 -3.01
N ARG A 37 6.44 19.13 -2.32
CA ARG A 37 6.38 19.73 -1.00
C ARG A 37 5.43 20.93 -0.99
N LYS A 38 5.29 21.66 -2.10
CA LYS A 38 4.31 22.75 -2.22
C LYS A 38 2.88 22.24 -2.21
N GLU A 39 2.55 21.20 -2.96
CA GLU A 39 1.20 20.59 -2.98
C GLU A 39 0.77 20.14 -1.58
N ALA A 40 1.68 19.46 -0.85
CA ALA A 40 1.43 19.02 0.52
C ALA A 40 1.14 20.20 1.47
N LYS A 41 1.80 21.34 1.27
CA LYS A 41 1.58 22.55 2.08
C LYS A 41 0.22 23.19 1.79
N ILE A 42 -0.24 23.16 0.54
CA ILE A 42 -1.57 23.68 0.17
C ILE A 42 -2.64 22.82 0.85
N VAL A 43 -2.53 21.49 0.79
CA VAL A 43 -3.44 20.57 1.49
C VAL A 43 -3.42 20.79 3.00
N ALA A 44 -2.22 20.98 3.59
CA ALA A 44 -2.10 21.26 5.02
C ALA A 44 -2.83 22.55 5.43
N SER A 45 -2.72 23.62 4.65
CA SER A 45 -3.41 24.89 4.92
C SER A 45 -4.93 24.69 4.91
N GLU A 46 -5.45 24.04 3.87
CA GLU A 46 -6.90 23.80 3.72
C GLU A 46 -7.46 22.90 4.82
N ILE A 47 -6.72 21.89 5.25
CA ILE A 47 -7.09 21.06 6.41
C ILE A 47 -7.22 21.94 7.66
N LEU A 48 -6.21 22.78 7.93
CA LEU A 48 -6.17 23.63 9.11
C LEU A 48 -7.34 24.63 9.14
N ASP A 49 -7.66 25.23 7.99
CA ASP A 49 -8.77 26.18 7.84
C ASP A 49 -10.14 25.52 8.05
N ASN A 50 -10.25 24.21 7.79
CA ASN A 50 -11.50 23.48 7.88
C ASN A 50 -11.73 22.76 9.23
N ILE A 51 -10.78 22.76 10.17
CA ILE A 51 -10.88 22.01 11.46
C ILE A 51 -12.17 22.33 12.24
N PHE A 52 -12.62 23.59 12.22
CA PHE A 52 -13.82 24.02 12.95
C PHE A 52 -15.05 24.23 12.05
N SER A 53 -14.95 23.87 10.77
CA SER A 53 -16.04 24.02 9.82
C SER A 53 -17.16 23.00 10.10
N ASP A 54 -18.39 23.39 9.79
CA ASP A 54 -19.55 22.49 9.87
C ASP A 54 -19.69 21.61 8.62
N LYS A 55 -18.98 21.97 7.54
CA LYS A 55 -18.88 21.24 6.28
C LYS A 55 -17.49 21.46 5.71
N ILE A 56 -16.92 20.43 5.10
CA ILE A 56 -15.65 20.56 4.40
C ILE A 56 -15.92 20.99 2.96
N VAL A 57 -15.30 22.08 2.58
CA VAL A 57 -15.33 22.63 1.22
C VAL A 57 -13.89 22.85 0.83
N LEU A 58 -13.35 21.94 0.04
CA LEU A 58 -12.01 22.09 -0.55
C LEU A 58 -12.16 22.62 -1.96
N SER A 59 -11.13 23.29 -2.46
CA SER A 59 -11.11 23.70 -3.87
C SER A 59 -10.93 22.47 -4.78
N GLY A 60 -11.45 22.50 -6.01
CA GLY A 60 -11.30 21.38 -6.95
C GLY A 60 -9.84 21.04 -7.31
N GLN A 61 -8.90 21.97 -7.11
CA GLN A 61 -7.46 21.69 -7.20
C GLN A 61 -6.99 20.74 -6.09
N ILE A 62 -7.54 20.85 -4.89
CA ILE A 62 -7.21 20.01 -3.73
C ILE A 62 -7.71 18.59 -3.92
N ASP A 63 -8.88 18.40 -4.53
CA ASP A 63 -9.40 17.05 -4.82
C ASP A 63 -8.40 16.26 -5.67
N ASN A 64 -7.82 16.90 -6.70
CA ASN A 64 -6.80 16.28 -7.54
C ASN A 64 -5.52 15.97 -6.77
N ILE A 65 -5.09 16.86 -5.86
CA ILE A 65 -3.89 16.64 -5.04
C ILE A 65 -4.14 15.49 -4.05
N ILE A 66 -5.31 15.44 -3.41
CA ILE A 66 -5.67 14.36 -2.49
C ILE A 66 -5.79 13.02 -3.23
N LEU A 67 -6.37 13.03 -4.44
CA LEU A 67 -6.44 11.84 -5.28
C LEU A 67 -5.05 11.35 -5.67
N LYS A 68 -4.15 12.26 -6.06
CA LYS A 68 -2.74 11.97 -6.30
C LYS A 68 -2.06 11.38 -5.06
N MET A 69 -2.22 12.02 -3.88
CA MET A 69 -1.73 11.51 -2.61
C MET A 69 -2.22 10.09 -2.32
N LYS A 70 -3.51 9.78 -2.58
CA LYS A 70 -4.08 8.44 -2.42
C LYS A 70 -3.45 7.43 -3.39
N ASN A 71 -3.30 7.79 -4.66
CA ASN A 71 -2.71 6.94 -5.71
C ASN A 71 -1.23 6.65 -5.47
N ASP A 72 -0.53 7.63 -4.91
CA ASP A 72 0.88 7.56 -4.53
C ASP A 72 1.08 6.84 -3.16
N GLY A 73 0.01 6.33 -2.56
CA GLY A 73 0.09 5.52 -1.34
C GLY A 73 0.25 6.33 -0.04
N VAL A 74 0.02 7.64 -0.07
CA VAL A 74 -0.03 8.47 1.13
C VAL A 74 -1.29 8.12 1.94
N HIS A 75 -1.09 7.47 3.08
CA HIS A 75 -2.15 7.18 4.04
C HIS A 75 -2.60 8.46 4.78
N LEU A 76 -3.53 9.23 4.19
CA LEU A 76 -4.01 10.49 4.75
C LEU A 76 -4.55 10.36 6.19
N GLY A 77 -5.24 9.28 6.53
CA GLY A 77 -5.69 9.02 7.90
C GLY A 77 -4.53 8.93 8.90
N TYR A 78 -3.42 8.30 8.50
CA TYR A 78 -2.20 8.25 9.31
C TYR A 78 -1.56 9.64 9.44
N VAL A 79 -1.41 10.38 8.33
CA VAL A 79 -0.82 11.73 8.34
C VAL A 79 -1.62 12.67 9.24
N LEU A 80 -2.96 12.68 9.10
CA LEU A 80 -3.86 13.46 9.93
C LEU A 80 -3.73 13.10 11.41
N SER A 81 -3.67 11.81 11.74
CA SER A 81 -3.48 11.36 13.12
C SER A 81 -2.18 11.89 13.73
N ARG A 82 -1.07 11.82 12.99
CA ARG A 82 0.25 12.33 13.44
C ARG A 82 0.22 13.84 13.64
N VAL A 83 -0.38 14.57 12.71
CA VAL A 83 -0.43 16.04 12.74
C VAL A 83 -1.36 16.53 13.83
N PHE A 84 -2.46 15.83 14.11
CA PHE A 84 -3.35 16.16 15.23
C PHE A 84 -2.73 15.86 16.58
N LEU A 85 -1.97 14.77 16.73
CA LEU A 85 -1.18 14.53 17.93
C LEU A 85 -0.12 15.63 18.13
N TYR A 86 0.58 16.03 17.07
CA TYR A 86 1.55 17.13 17.13
C TYR A 86 0.90 18.47 17.50
N THR A 87 -0.28 18.75 16.94
CA THR A 87 -1.07 19.94 17.28
C THR A 87 -1.51 19.91 18.74
N PHE A 88 -1.96 18.75 19.21
CA PHE A 88 -2.36 18.53 20.60
C PHE A 88 -1.21 18.81 21.57
N GLU A 89 -0.04 18.22 21.34
CA GLU A 89 1.16 18.43 22.16
C GLU A 89 1.55 19.92 22.25
N ASN A 90 1.59 20.60 21.11
CA ASN A 90 1.95 22.02 21.07
C ASN A 90 0.88 22.91 21.70
N TYR A 91 -0.40 22.55 21.59
CA TYR A 91 -1.47 23.27 22.23
C TYR A 91 -1.43 23.13 23.75
N LEU A 92 -1.08 21.95 24.27
CA LEU A 92 -0.85 21.75 25.71
C LEU A 92 0.28 22.64 26.23
N LEU A 93 1.39 22.72 25.49
CA LEU A 93 2.51 23.59 25.85
C LEU A 93 2.09 25.07 25.84
N TYR A 94 1.26 25.47 24.87
CA TYR A 94 0.70 26.81 24.80
C TYR A 94 -0.19 27.13 26.02
N LEU A 95 -1.12 26.23 26.38
CA LEU A 95 -1.98 26.41 27.55
C LEU A 95 -1.18 26.46 28.86
N LYS A 96 -0.15 25.61 28.99
CA LYS A 96 0.75 25.60 30.14
C LYS A 96 1.48 26.94 30.31
N LYS A 97 1.98 27.54 29.22
CA LYS A 97 2.63 28.86 29.24
C LYS A 97 1.68 29.97 29.69
N ARG A 98 0.38 29.84 29.41
CA ARG A 98 -0.66 30.80 29.81
C ARG A 98 -1.23 30.55 31.22
N GLY A 99 -0.82 29.48 31.90
CA GLY A 99 -1.33 29.13 33.23
C GLY A 99 -2.79 28.70 33.24
N VAL A 100 -3.32 28.18 32.12
CA VAL A 100 -4.71 27.74 32.00
C VAL A 100 -4.81 26.23 32.27
N SER A 101 -5.80 25.81 33.07
CA SER A 101 -6.11 24.39 33.26
C SER A 101 -6.61 23.78 31.94
N GLY A 102 -5.89 22.77 31.43
CA GLY A 102 -6.03 22.31 30.05
C GLY A 102 -7.19 21.35 29.77
N LEU A 103 -7.81 20.73 30.78
CA LEU A 103 -8.74 19.62 30.58
C LEU A 103 -9.96 19.99 29.71
N ASP A 104 -10.68 21.07 30.04
CA ASP A 104 -11.83 21.51 29.24
C ASP A 104 -11.48 21.93 27.80
N TYR A 105 -10.24 22.37 27.58
CA TYR A 105 -9.75 22.80 26.28
C TYR A 105 -9.31 21.59 25.45
N ILE A 106 -8.71 20.59 26.09
CA ILE A 106 -8.35 19.28 25.53
C ILE A 106 -9.60 18.55 25.04
N GLU A 107 -10.63 18.44 25.86
CA GLU A 107 -11.87 17.75 25.49
C GLU A 107 -12.52 18.38 24.25
N LYS A 108 -12.55 19.72 24.19
CA LYS A 108 -13.08 20.45 23.03
C LYS A 108 -12.24 20.27 21.78
N LEU A 109 -10.91 20.20 21.93
CA LEU A 109 -10.02 19.96 20.80
C LEU A 109 -10.19 18.54 20.25
N ILE A 110 -10.31 17.54 21.12
CA ILE A 110 -10.62 16.16 20.74
C ILE A 110 -11.96 16.09 20.00
N GLN A 111 -13.01 16.75 20.52
CA GLN A 111 -14.31 16.81 19.85
C GLN A 111 -14.23 17.49 18.47
N ALA A 112 -13.46 18.56 18.35
CA ALA A 112 -13.27 19.26 17.08
C ALA A 112 -12.54 18.38 16.06
N PHE A 113 -11.44 17.73 16.45
CA PHE A 113 -10.71 16.80 15.57
C PHE A 113 -11.56 15.59 15.19
N GLY A 114 -12.28 14.98 16.13
CA GLY A 114 -13.18 13.86 15.83
C GLY A 114 -14.26 14.24 14.82
N LYS A 115 -14.90 15.39 15.02
CA LYS A 115 -15.90 15.91 14.06
C LYS A 115 -15.29 16.20 12.70
N PHE A 116 -14.12 16.84 12.66
CA PHE A 116 -13.42 17.12 11.41
C PHE A 116 -13.09 15.82 10.66
N LEU A 117 -12.53 14.82 11.33
CA LEU A 117 -12.18 13.53 10.72
C LEU A 117 -13.41 12.87 10.09
N GLN A 118 -14.54 12.86 10.79
CA GLN A 118 -15.79 12.33 10.25
C GLN A 118 -16.27 13.08 9.00
N LEU A 119 -16.25 14.42 9.04
CA LEU A 119 -16.64 15.25 7.89
C LEU A 119 -15.68 15.10 6.71
N PHE A 120 -14.39 14.91 6.99
CA PHE A 120 -13.35 14.70 6.00
C PHE A 120 -13.48 13.34 5.34
N GLU A 121 -13.70 12.29 6.11
CA GLU A 121 -13.96 10.95 5.58
C GLU A 121 -15.20 10.94 4.67
N ASP A 122 -16.30 11.57 5.11
CA ASP A 122 -17.50 11.74 4.29
C ASP A 122 -17.23 12.53 3.00
N TYR A 123 -16.37 13.54 3.06
CA TYR A 123 -15.96 14.35 1.91
C TYR A 123 -15.16 13.51 0.90
N ILE A 124 -14.13 12.80 1.37
CA ILE A 124 -13.31 11.91 0.54
C ILE A 124 -14.18 10.87 -0.16
N ARG A 125 -15.06 10.22 0.60
CA ARG A 125 -15.98 9.20 0.07
C ARG A 125 -16.91 9.74 -1.01
N LYS A 126 -17.40 10.97 -0.86
CA LYS A 126 -18.36 11.57 -1.81
C LYS A 126 -17.71 12.18 -3.04
N ASN A 127 -16.55 12.83 -2.89
CA ASN A 127 -15.98 13.71 -3.92
C ASN A 127 -14.70 13.17 -4.54
N ILE A 128 -14.03 12.20 -3.91
CA ILE A 128 -12.76 11.67 -4.39
C ILE A 128 -12.91 10.21 -4.80
N ASP A 129 -13.57 9.40 -3.96
CA ASP A 129 -13.85 8.00 -4.31
C ASP A 129 -14.88 7.85 -5.44
N ASN A 130 -15.75 8.84 -5.65
CA ASN A 130 -16.65 8.91 -6.80
C ASN A 130 -16.03 9.56 -8.06
N ASN A 131 -14.89 10.26 -7.89
CA ASN A 131 -14.13 10.91 -8.97
C ASN A 131 -12.84 10.16 -9.30
N ASP A 132 -12.68 8.91 -8.83
CA ASP A 132 -11.81 7.95 -9.50
C ASP A 132 -12.34 7.86 -10.94
N THR A 133 -11.75 8.67 -11.81
CA THR A 133 -11.75 8.47 -13.25
C THR A 133 -11.26 7.05 -13.43
N LEU A 134 -12.24 6.14 -13.57
CA LEU A 134 -12.32 5.23 -14.68
C LEU A 134 -11.18 5.53 -15.65
N ILE A 135 -10.10 4.77 -15.52
CA ILE A 135 -9.43 4.31 -16.72
C ILE A 135 -10.55 3.64 -17.50
N ASN A 136 -11.12 4.43 -18.40
CA ASN A 136 -12.26 4.08 -19.20
C ASN A 136 -11.72 3.14 -20.29
N PHE A 137 -11.48 1.88 -19.92
CA PHE A 137 -11.62 0.79 -20.86
C PHE A 137 -13.12 0.59 -21.10
N ASN A 138 -13.73 1.57 -21.77
CA ASN A 138 -14.96 1.39 -22.53
C ASN A 138 -14.61 0.46 -23.70
N SER A 139 -14.48 -0.82 -23.38
CA SER A 139 -14.73 -1.92 -24.30
C SER A 139 -15.44 -2.96 -23.46
N ASP A 140 -16.77 -2.85 -23.47
CA ASP A 140 -17.73 -3.93 -23.37
C ASP A 140 -17.26 -5.18 -22.63
N ASN A 141 -17.55 -5.21 -21.33
CA ASN A 141 -18.20 -6.33 -20.62
C ASN A 141 -18.06 -6.14 -19.10
N CYS A 142 -18.57 -5.03 -18.56
CA CYS A 142 -18.98 -5.04 -17.16
C CYS A 142 -20.38 -5.66 -17.12
N ILE A 143 -20.43 -6.99 -17.19
CA ILE A 143 -21.64 -7.71 -16.83
C ILE A 143 -21.76 -7.61 -15.31
N SER A 144 -22.60 -6.67 -14.88
CA SER A 144 -23.34 -6.77 -13.64
C SER A 144 -24.27 -7.98 -13.73
N THR A 145 -23.86 -9.10 -13.15
CA THR A 145 -24.76 -10.19 -12.79
C THR A 145 -24.69 -10.36 -11.28
N SER A 146 -25.52 -9.56 -10.61
CA SER A 146 -26.28 -9.89 -9.39
C SER A 146 -25.75 -11.04 -8.53
N GLY A 147 -24.96 -10.67 -7.52
CA GLY A 147 -24.71 -11.42 -6.30
C GLY A 147 -23.94 -10.52 -5.35
N ASN A 148 -24.56 -10.07 -4.25
CA ASN A 148 -23.84 -9.37 -3.19
C ASN A 148 -22.68 -10.28 -2.77
N ILE A 149 -21.47 -9.75 -2.60
CA ILE A 149 -20.30 -10.58 -2.21
C ILE A 149 -20.63 -11.38 -0.94
N ILE A 150 -21.39 -10.78 -0.03
CA ILE A 150 -21.88 -11.42 1.18
C ILE A 150 -22.79 -12.62 0.86
N ASP A 151 -23.65 -12.56 -0.15
CA ASP A 151 -24.50 -13.70 -0.57
C ASP A 151 -23.65 -14.87 -1.07
N ILE A 152 -22.58 -14.59 -1.82
CA ILE A 152 -21.64 -15.62 -2.27
C ILE A 152 -20.92 -16.24 -1.09
N ILE A 153 -20.50 -15.44 -0.11
CA ILE A 153 -19.86 -15.92 1.11
C ILE A 153 -20.84 -16.75 1.95
N HIS A 154 -22.13 -16.39 2.00
CA HIS A 154 -23.17 -17.22 2.59
C HIS A 154 -23.26 -18.59 1.91
N LEU A 155 -23.19 -18.62 0.57
CA LEU A 155 -23.21 -19.88 -0.19
C LEU A 155 -21.96 -20.73 0.08
N VAL A 156 -20.79 -20.09 0.15
CA VAL A 156 -19.53 -20.75 0.53
C VAL A 156 -19.66 -21.38 1.92
N LYS A 157 -20.24 -20.65 2.89
CA LYS A 157 -20.51 -21.14 4.25
C LYS A 157 -21.49 -22.32 4.23
N SER A 158 -22.63 -22.20 3.52
CA SER A 158 -23.66 -23.24 3.48
C SER A 158 -23.17 -24.54 2.84
N ASN A 159 -22.28 -24.41 1.85
CA ASN A 159 -21.69 -25.55 1.16
C ASN A 159 -20.48 -26.13 1.91
N ASN A 160 -20.08 -25.52 3.05
CA ASN A 160 -18.85 -25.85 3.77
C ASN A 160 -17.62 -25.84 2.85
N SER A 161 -17.64 -24.94 1.86
CA SER A 161 -16.57 -24.76 0.89
C SER A 161 -15.41 -23.99 1.52
N ARG A 162 -14.21 -24.24 1.00
CA ARG A 162 -13.00 -23.47 1.35
C ARG A 162 -12.90 -22.23 0.49
N VAL A 163 -12.30 -21.18 1.04
CA VAL A 163 -11.80 -20.04 0.29
C VAL A 163 -10.28 -20.12 0.21
N LYS A 164 -9.71 -19.63 -0.89
CA LYS A 164 -8.25 -19.54 -1.06
C LYS A 164 -7.81 -18.11 -0.89
N PHE A 165 -6.97 -17.85 0.10
CA PHE A 165 -6.34 -16.55 0.32
C PHE A 165 -4.98 -16.47 -0.39
N MET A 166 -4.60 -15.24 -0.74
CA MET A 166 -3.30 -14.94 -1.31
C MET A 166 -2.82 -13.56 -0.82
N ASN A 167 -1.64 -13.50 -0.23
CA ASN A 167 -0.97 -12.23 0.08
C ASN A 167 0.48 -12.26 -0.41
N LEU A 168 1.10 -11.08 -0.49
CA LEU A 168 2.51 -10.97 -0.86
C LEU A 168 3.31 -10.50 0.35
N TYR A 169 4.42 -11.18 0.63
CA TYR A 169 5.41 -10.73 1.58
C TYR A 169 6.79 -10.79 0.93
N GLN A 170 7.49 -9.65 0.86
CA GLN A 170 8.80 -9.53 0.18
C GLN A 170 8.81 -10.13 -1.24
N GLY A 171 7.72 -9.87 -2.00
CA GLY A 171 7.52 -10.38 -3.35
C GLY A 171 7.08 -11.84 -3.46
N TYR A 172 7.25 -12.63 -2.40
CA TYR A 172 6.87 -14.03 -2.31
C TYR A 172 5.37 -14.18 -2.04
N MET A 173 4.76 -15.14 -2.72
CA MET A 173 3.32 -15.38 -2.62
C MET A 173 3.03 -16.37 -1.49
N ILE A 174 2.33 -15.88 -0.48
CA ILE A 174 1.77 -16.72 0.58
C ILE A 174 0.37 -17.13 0.14
N LEU A 175 0.10 -18.42 0.22
CA LEU A 175 -1.18 -19.02 -0.10
C LEU A 175 -1.67 -19.79 1.12
N GLY A 176 -2.96 -19.67 1.41
CA GLY A 176 -3.59 -20.42 2.48
C GLY A 176 -5.07 -20.65 2.22
N ASP A 177 -5.57 -21.79 2.67
CA ASP A 177 -6.99 -22.04 2.70
C ASP A 177 -7.63 -21.38 3.93
N GLY A 178 -8.90 -21.02 3.82
CA GLY A 178 -9.71 -20.66 4.96
C GLY A 178 -11.16 -21.12 4.83
N LYS A 179 -11.90 -20.99 5.92
CA LYS A 179 -13.31 -21.37 6.02
C LYS A 179 -14.11 -20.26 6.67
N VAL A 180 -15.30 -20.03 6.15
CA VAL A 180 -16.26 -19.10 6.76
C VAL A 180 -16.81 -19.73 8.03
N ILE A 181 -16.57 -19.11 9.18
CA ILE A 181 -17.10 -19.53 10.47
C ILE A 181 -18.41 -18.81 10.74
N ASP A 182 -18.41 -17.50 10.61
CA ASP A 182 -19.61 -16.71 10.84
C ASP A 182 -19.73 -15.48 9.94
N ILE A 183 -20.96 -15.01 9.76
CA ILE A 183 -21.29 -13.82 8.97
C ILE A 183 -22.26 -12.98 9.80
N ASN A 184 -21.87 -11.76 10.13
CA ASN A 184 -22.67 -10.82 10.91
C ASN A 184 -22.68 -9.46 10.21
N ASN A 185 -23.84 -9.08 9.65
CA ASN A 185 -23.98 -7.93 8.75
C ASN A 185 -22.95 -8.00 7.61
N ASP A 186 -22.09 -6.99 7.51
CA ASP A 186 -21.04 -6.88 6.48
C ASP A 186 -19.68 -7.41 6.93
N GLN A 187 -19.61 -8.02 8.13
CA GLN A 187 -18.39 -8.62 8.68
C GLN A 187 -18.44 -10.14 8.61
N VAL A 188 -17.33 -10.74 8.19
CA VAL A 188 -17.22 -12.20 8.05
C VAL A 188 -16.02 -12.69 8.85
N LEU A 189 -16.28 -13.65 9.73
CA LEU A 189 -15.27 -14.36 10.48
C LEU A 189 -14.79 -15.57 9.67
N PHE A 190 -13.51 -15.58 9.32
CA PHE A 190 -12.84 -16.70 8.69
C PHE A 190 -11.91 -17.40 9.66
N LYS A 191 -11.82 -18.73 9.56
CA LYS A 191 -10.71 -19.51 10.11
C LYS A 191 -9.69 -19.74 9.02
N VAL A 192 -8.43 -19.36 9.26
CA VAL A 192 -7.32 -19.51 8.33
C VAL A 192 -6.53 -20.76 8.70
N GLU A 193 -6.27 -21.66 7.74
CA GLU A 193 -5.61 -22.95 8.03
C GLU A 193 -4.07 -22.84 8.08
N ASN A 194 -3.50 -21.75 7.56
CA ASN A 194 -2.07 -21.51 7.48
C ASN A 194 -1.68 -20.26 8.29
N GLU A 195 -0.86 -20.46 9.32
CA GLU A 195 -0.32 -19.38 10.16
C GLU A 195 0.38 -18.28 9.34
N LEU A 196 1.22 -18.64 8.37
CA LEU A 196 1.92 -17.64 7.53
C LEU A 196 0.95 -16.77 6.74
N GLN A 197 -0.18 -17.33 6.31
CA GLN A 197 -1.20 -16.60 5.58
C GLN A 197 -1.87 -15.56 6.47
N GLU A 198 -2.18 -15.91 7.71
CA GLU A 198 -2.74 -15.00 8.69
C GLU A 198 -1.80 -13.82 8.98
N ILE A 199 -0.49 -14.10 9.15
CA ILE A 199 0.52 -13.07 9.40
C ILE A 199 0.64 -12.13 8.20
N ALA A 200 0.76 -12.69 6.99
CA ALA A 200 0.88 -11.90 5.76
C ALA A 200 -0.35 -11.01 5.53
N MET A 201 -1.54 -11.53 5.83
CA MET A 201 -2.78 -10.76 5.83
C MET A 201 -2.69 -9.58 6.79
N ASN A 202 -2.36 -9.85 8.06
CA ASN A 202 -2.32 -8.82 9.11
C ASN A 202 -1.30 -7.71 8.81
N LEU A 203 -0.10 -8.07 8.31
CA LEU A 203 0.93 -7.08 7.92
C LEU A 203 0.50 -6.20 6.75
N GLU A 204 -0.24 -6.76 5.78
CA GLU A 204 -0.77 -5.99 4.64
C GLU A 204 -2.05 -5.20 4.98
N GLY A 205 -2.69 -5.52 6.12
CA GLY A 205 -3.99 -4.97 6.53
C GLY A 205 -5.15 -5.39 5.64
N LYS A 206 -4.92 -6.34 4.73
CA LYS A 206 -5.87 -6.74 3.67
C LYS A 206 -5.83 -8.23 3.41
N ALA A 207 -6.98 -8.78 3.05
CA ALA A 207 -7.12 -10.14 2.55
C ALA A 207 -7.43 -10.12 1.06
N TYR A 208 -6.78 -10.99 0.27
CA TYR A 208 -7.22 -11.25 -1.10
C TYR A 208 -7.68 -12.69 -1.25
N ILE A 209 -8.93 -12.85 -1.67
CA ILE A 209 -9.54 -14.14 -1.95
C ILE A 209 -9.41 -14.41 -3.45
N LEU A 210 -8.84 -15.57 -3.78
CA LEU A 210 -8.69 -16.05 -5.14
C LEU A 210 -10.02 -16.53 -5.69
N LYS A 211 -10.20 -16.31 -6.99
CA LYS A 211 -11.30 -16.94 -7.71
C LYS A 211 -11.11 -18.46 -7.80
N ASP A 212 -12.20 -19.19 -7.67
CA ASP A 212 -12.31 -20.63 -7.84
C ASP A 212 -13.72 -21.00 -8.32
N ASP A 213 -14.12 -22.26 -8.16
CA ASP A 213 -15.44 -22.75 -8.58
C ASP A 213 -16.59 -22.15 -7.73
N ASN A 214 -16.31 -21.71 -6.49
CA ASN A 214 -17.31 -21.12 -5.60
C ASN A 214 -17.35 -19.58 -5.70
N ILE A 215 -16.19 -18.98 -5.97
CA ILE A 215 -16.01 -17.53 -6.06
C ILE A 215 -15.50 -17.19 -7.45
N ASN A 216 -16.36 -16.61 -8.31
CA ASN A 216 -16.02 -16.40 -9.72
C ASN A 216 -15.10 -15.19 -10.01
N ARG A 217 -14.79 -14.36 -8.99
CA ARG A 217 -13.99 -13.13 -9.10
C ARG A 217 -13.02 -13.02 -7.94
N TYR A 218 -11.89 -12.35 -8.16
CA TYR A 218 -11.00 -12.00 -7.06
C TYR A 218 -11.73 -11.04 -6.11
N ILE A 219 -11.54 -11.20 -4.81
CA ILE A 219 -12.13 -10.30 -3.79
C ILE A 219 -11.00 -9.76 -2.92
N ARG A 220 -11.09 -8.47 -2.58
CA ARG A 220 -10.29 -7.82 -1.54
C ARG A 220 -11.19 -7.51 -0.35
N ALA A 221 -10.67 -7.68 0.86
CA ALA A 221 -11.33 -7.24 2.08
C ALA A 221 -10.32 -6.59 3.02
N ASP A 222 -10.81 -5.71 3.89
CA ASP A 222 -10.01 -5.09 4.94
C ASP A 222 -10.03 -5.98 6.19
N ILE A 223 -8.92 -6.00 6.93
CA ILE A 223 -8.82 -6.74 8.18
C ILE A 223 -9.27 -5.85 9.33
N VAL A 224 -10.32 -6.28 10.03
CA VAL A 224 -10.81 -5.61 11.25
C VAL A 224 -10.02 -6.08 12.46
N HIS A 225 -9.84 -7.39 12.56
CA HIS A 225 -9.21 -8.04 13.71
C HIS A 225 -8.65 -9.41 13.30
N SER A 226 -7.52 -9.79 13.88
CA SER A 226 -6.95 -11.15 13.79
C SER A 226 -6.71 -11.70 15.18
N ASP A 227 -7.10 -12.95 15.39
CA ASP A 227 -6.85 -13.74 16.59
C ASP A 227 -5.96 -14.94 16.21
N PHE A 228 -4.66 -14.74 16.38
CA PHE A 228 -3.63 -15.73 16.08
C PHE A 228 -3.71 -16.98 16.98
N ALA A 229 -4.33 -16.90 18.16
CA ALA A 229 -4.46 -18.05 19.05
C ALA A 229 -5.51 -19.05 18.52
N ASN A 230 -6.57 -18.52 17.90
CA ASN A 230 -7.64 -19.33 17.31
C ASN A 230 -7.54 -19.49 15.79
N HIS A 231 -6.56 -18.82 15.17
CA HIS A 231 -6.36 -18.71 13.72
C HIS A 231 -7.60 -18.17 13.01
N THR A 232 -8.15 -17.09 13.53
CA THR A 232 -9.36 -16.47 12.98
C THR A 232 -9.17 -15.01 12.64
N VAL A 233 -9.76 -14.58 11.53
CA VAL A 233 -9.69 -13.21 11.05
C VAL A 233 -11.09 -12.70 10.73
N VAL A 234 -11.38 -11.47 11.16
CA VAL A 234 -12.62 -10.75 10.83
C VAL A 234 -12.33 -9.82 9.66
N LEU A 235 -13.07 -10.00 8.58
CA LEU A 235 -12.94 -9.25 7.34
C LEU A 235 -14.19 -8.41 7.06
N GLU A 236 -14.00 -7.23 6.48
CA GLU A 236 -15.07 -6.33 6.05
C GLU A 236 -14.72 -5.61 4.74
N ASN A 237 -15.61 -4.73 4.27
CA ASN A 237 -15.39 -3.89 3.07
C ASN A 237 -14.99 -4.71 1.83
N PHE A 238 -15.75 -5.78 1.56
CA PHE A 238 -15.48 -6.65 0.43
C PHE A 238 -15.66 -5.94 -0.91
N VAL A 239 -14.66 -6.05 -1.78
CA VAL A 239 -14.64 -5.44 -3.12
C VAL A 239 -14.15 -6.44 -4.15
N TYR A 240 -14.85 -6.55 -5.28
CA TYR A 240 -14.37 -7.34 -6.41
C TYR A 240 -13.15 -6.69 -7.08
N LEU A 241 -12.15 -7.50 -7.43
CA LEU A 241 -11.01 -7.09 -8.24
C LEU A 241 -11.13 -7.66 -9.65
N VAL A 242 -10.85 -6.82 -10.65
CA VAL A 242 -10.80 -7.21 -12.07
C VAL A 242 -9.68 -8.22 -12.31
N ASN A 243 -8.54 -8.02 -11.67
CA ASN A 243 -7.39 -8.91 -11.77
C ASN A 243 -6.58 -8.92 -10.47
N LEU A 244 -5.73 -9.93 -10.37
CA LEU A 244 -4.73 -10.06 -9.32
C LEU A 244 -3.43 -10.55 -9.97
N PRO A 245 -2.60 -9.64 -10.54
CA PRO A 245 -1.49 -10.03 -11.41
C PRO A 245 -0.50 -10.99 -10.77
N ALA A 246 -0.30 -10.88 -9.46
CA ALA A 246 0.53 -11.80 -8.69
C ALA A 246 0.07 -13.24 -8.83
N SER A 247 -1.23 -13.52 -8.80
CA SER A 247 -1.79 -14.88 -8.88
C SER A 247 -1.56 -15.55 -10.24
N LYS A 248 -1.14 -14.80 -11.27
CA LYS A 248 -0.86 -15.32 -12.61
C LYS A 248 0.60 -15.75 -12.79
N ARG A 249 1.46 -15.50 -11.80
CA ARG A 249 2.88 -15.85 -11.86
C ARG A 249 3.05 -17.37 -11.87
N LYS A 250 3.78 -17.88 -12.86
CA LYS A 250 4.15 -19.32 -12.95
C LYS A 250 5.42 -19.67 -12.18
N LYS A 251 6.23 -18.67 -11.84
CA LYS A 251 7.55 -18.83 -11.21
C LYS A 251 7.58 -18.01 -9.92
N THR A 252 8.21 -18.58 -8.90
CA THR A 252 8.46 -17.90 -7.62
C THR A 252 9.26 -16.64 -7.86
N ARG A 253 8.84 -15.55 -7.24
CA ARG A 253 9.50 -14.25 -7.29
C ARG A 253 9.80 -13.80 -5.85
N VAL A 254 10.98 -13.24 -5.62
CA VAL A 254 11.44 -12.80 -4.30
C VAL A 254 12.07 -11.41 -4.41
N TYR A 255 11.99 -10.63 -3.35
CA TYR A 255 12.78 -9.41 -3.20
C TYR A 255 14.17 -9.77 -2.68
N PRO A 256 15.23 -9.13 -3.20
CA PRO A 256 16.56 -9.37 -2.69
C PRO A 256 16.67 -8.87 -1.24
N ASP A 257 17.47 -9.58 -0.45
CA ASP A 257 17.80 -9.26 0.95
C ASP A 257 18.73 -8.05 1.08
N ILE A 258 19.46 -7.73 0.02
CA ILE A 258 20.40 -6.62 -0.05
C ILE A 258 20.19 -5.83 -1.34
N LEU A 259 20.71 -4.60 -1.37
CA LEU A 259 20.73 -3.80 -2.59
C LEU A 259 21.63 -4.45 -3.64
N VAL A 260 21.05 -4.87 -4.76
CA VAL A 260 21.78 -5.42 -5.91
C VAL A 260 21.69 -4.43 -7.07
N HIS A 261 22.83 -3.96 -7.55
CA HIS A 261 22.88 -3.15 -8.76
C HIS A 261 22.80 -4.05 -10.01
N VAL A 262 21.98 -3.64 -10.96
CA VAL A 262 21.79 -4.32 -12.23
C VAL A 262 22.13 -3.35 -13.35
N LYS A 263 23.01 -3.78 -14.23
CA LYS A 263 23.36 -3.06 -15.44
C LYS A 263 22.55 -3.61 -16.61
N LEU A 264 21.82 -2.75 -17.29
CA LEU A 264 21.05 -3.06 -18.49
C LEU A 264 21.80 -2.50 -19.69
N LYS A 265 22.10 -3.32 -20.70
CA LYS A 265 22.82 -2.93 -21.93
C LYS A 265 21.99 -3.29 -23.16
N SER A 266 21.69 -2.33 -24.03
CA SER A 266 21.10 -2.60 -25.36
C SER A 266 22.18 -2.74 -26.43
N ASP A 267 23.15 -1.82 -26.42
CA ASP A 267 24.32 -1.74 -27.29
C ASP A 267 25.48 -1.11 -26.51
N GLU A 268 26.63 -0.85 -27.15
CA GLU A 268 27.82 -0.30 -26.45
C GLU A 268 27.61 1.13 -25.90
N HIS A 269 26.58 1.85 -26.35
CA HIS A 269 26.35 3.25 -25.99
C HIS A 269 25.15 3.43 -25.04
N THR A 270 24.23 2.48 -25.01
CA THR A 270 23.00 2.53 -24.23
C THR A 270 23.10 1.61 -23.02
N GLN A 271 23.51 2.18 -21.89
CA GLN A 271 23.56 1.50 -20.61
C GLN A 271 22.77 2.26 -19.54
N ILE A 272 22.02 1.52 -18.73
CA ILE A 272 21.42 2.03 -17.49
C ILE A 272 21.92 1.18 -16.33
N ILE A 273 22.18 1.83 -15.21
CA ILE A 273 22.38 1.16 -13.93
C ILE A 273 21.12 1.38 -13.10
N GLY A 274 20.54 0.29 -12.60
CA GLY A 274 19.39 0.31 -11.72
C GLY A 274 19.58 -0.63 -10.53
N ASN A 275 18.56 -0.71 -9.70
CA ASN A 275 18.52 -1.61 -8.55
C ASN A 275 17.56 -2.76 -8.83
N LEU A 276 17.97 -3.98 -8.50
CA LEU A 276 17.11 -5.15 -8.53
C LEU A 276 15.97 -4.96 -7.53
N TYR A 277 14.75 -4.92 -8.04
CA TYR A 277 13.53 -4.81 -7.24
C TYR A 277 13.01 -6.19 -6.87
N ASP A 278 12.93 -7.09 -7.84
CA ASP A 278 12.49 -8.46 -7.61
C ASP A 278 13.08 -9.43 -8.66
N LEU A 279 13.21 -10.69 -8.27
CA LEU A 279 13.87 -11.73 -9.07
C LEU A 279 13.06 -13.03 -9.08
N SER A 280 12.95 -13.62 -10.25
CA SER A 280 12.47 -14.98 -10.49
C SER A 280 13.40 -15.65 -11.51
N ILE A 281 13.23 -16.95 -11.72
CA ILE A 281 14.09 -17.72 -12.64
C ILE A 281 14.01 -17.28 -14.11
N SER A 282 12.94 -16.58 -14.48
CA SER A 282 12.69 -16.14 -15.87
C SER A 282 12.30 -14.66 -15.96
N GLY A 283 12.37 -13.91 -14.86
CA GLY A 283 11.97 -12.52 -14.90
C GLY A 283 12.51 -11.72 -13.74
N MET A 284 12.86 -10.47 -14.00
CA MET A 284 13.35 -9.53 -13.00
C MET A 284 12.67 -8.17 -13.14
N GLY A 285 12.63 -7.44 -12.04
CA GLY A 285 12.25 -6.04 -12.01
C GLY A 285 13.48 -5.23 -11.68
N VAL A 286 13.77 -4.20 -12.48
CA VAL A 286 14.88 -3.27 -12.22
C VAL A 286 14.32 -1.87 -12.13
N VAL A 287 14.69 -1.14 -11.08
CA VAL A 287 14.27 0.25 -10.87
C VAL A 287 15.46 1.16 -11.12
N SER A 288 15.32 2.12 -12.03
CA SER A 288 16.32 3.18 -12.23
C SER A 288 15.64 4.55 -12.31
N LYS A 289 16.39 5.61 -12.01
CA LYS A 289 15.95 6.99 -12.26
C LYS A 289 16.15 7.39 -13.72
N ASP A 290 17.08 6.72 -14.39
CA ASP A 290 17.39 6.99 -15.77
C ASP A 290 16.36 6.27 -16.65
N ASN A 291 15.85 7.00 -17.65
CA ASN A 291 15.15 6.42 -18.79
C ASN A 291 15.87 6.84 -20.04
N MET A 292 16.91 6.09 -20.36
CA MET A 292 17.49 6.07 -21.71
C MET A 292 16.45 5.49 -22.68
N ASP A 293 16.75 5.48 -23.98
CA ASP A 293 15.86 5.05 -25.07
C ASP A 293 15.49 3.54 -25.09
N PHE A 294 15.39 2.90 -23.92
CA PHE A 294 14.79 1.59 -23.78
C PHE A 294 13.27 1.66 -24.00
N TYR A 295 12.74 0.64 -24.66
CA TYR A 295 11.32 0.51 -24.97
C TYR A 295 10.86 -0.94 -24.75
N SER A 296 9.55 -1.15 -24.66
CA SER A 296 8.98 -2.50 -24.54
C SER A 296 9.24 -3.29 -25.83
N GLY A 297 9.79 -4.50 -25.69
CA GLY A 297 10.30 -5.35 -26.77
C GLY A 297 11.81 -5.22 -27.00
N ALA A 298 12.50 -4.28 -26.34
CA ALA A 298 13.94 -4.12 -26.49
C ALA A 298 14.69 -5.35 -25.93
N LYS A 299 15.61 -5.89 -26.74
CA LYS A 299 16.52 -6.97 -26.34
C LYS A 299 17.74 -6.38 -25.65
N ILE A 300 18.08 -6.93 -24.50
CA ILE A 300 19.12 -6.39 -23.63
C ILE A 300 20.00 -7.50 -23.05
N ILE A 301 21.18 -7.13 -22.60
CA ILE A 301 22.00 -7.93 -21.71
C ILE A 301 21.84 -7.34 -20.30
N THR A 302 21.55 -8.20 -19.33
CA THR A 302 21.49 -7.84 -17.92
C THR A 302 22.69 -8.41 -17.19
N GLU A 303 23.34 -7.59 -16.36
CA GLU A 303 24.54 -7.93 -15.63
C GLU A 303 24.38 -7.51 -14.16
N PHE A 304 24.57 -8.44 -13.22
CA PHE A 304 24.41 -8.19 -11.79
C PHE A 304 25.17 -9.21 -10.94
N GLU A 305 25.34 -8.92 -9.65
CA GLU A 305 25.98 -9.82 -8.69
C GLU A 305 24.97 -10.29 -7.65
N LEU A 306 24.85 -11.61 -7.50
CA LEU A 306 24.14 -12.20 -6.36
C LEU A 306 25.15 -12.62 -5.30
N ILE A 307 24.81 -12.33 -4.04
CA ILE A 307 25.54 -12.85 -2.89
C ILE A 307 24.86 -14.14 -2.45
N TYR A 308 25.58 -15.25 -2.55
CA TYR A 308 25.16 -16.57 -2.12
C TYR A 308 26.29 -17.12 -1.25
N PRO A 309 26.03 -17.70 -0.06
CA PRO A 309 26.91 -17.57 1.10
C PRO A 309 28.40 -17.71 0.76
N ASP A 310 29.13 -16.64 1.08
CA ASP A 310 30.57 -16.43 0.88
C ASP A 310 31.08 -16.37 -0.57
N LYS A 311 30.17 -16.26 -1.56
CA LYS A 311 30.51 -16.08 -2.97
C LYS A 311 29.70 -14.95 -3.60
N LYS A 312 30.41 -14.04 -4.26
CA LYS A 312 29.81 -13.12 -5.22
C LYS A 312 29.75 -13.83 -6.56
N LEU A 313 28.53 -14.07 -7.04
CA LEU A 313 28.28 -14.71 -8.31
C LEU A 313 27.88 -13.66 -9.31
N HIS A 314 28.75 -13.45 -10.28
CA HIS A 314 28.48 -12.58 -11.41
C HIS A 314 27.53 -13.30 -12.38
N ILE A 315 26.42 -12.64 -12.69
CA ILE A 315 25.39 -13.15 -13.59
C ILE A 315 25.28 -12.21 -14.78
N GLU A 316 25.42 -12.80 -15.97
CA GLU A 316 25.13 -12.15 -17.24
C GLU A 316 24.05 -12.97 -17.97
N THR A 317 22.93 -12.35 -18.33
CA THR A 317 21.84 -13.04 -19.04
C THR A 317 21.13 -12.12 -20.03
N LEU A 318 20.72 -12.71 -21.16
CA LEU A 318 19.87 -12.05 -22.15
C LEU A 318 18.49 -11.78 -21.55
N GLY A 319 17.95 -10.61 -21.85
CA GLY A 319 16.62 -10.20 -21.44
C GLY A 319 15.85 -9.48 -22.53
N GLU A 320 14.55 -9.39 -22.34
CA GLU A 320 13.64 -8.58 -23.13
C GLU A 320 12.79 -7.73 -22.17
N ILE A 321 12.75 -6.43 -22.42
CA ILE A 321 11.90 -5.52 -21.64
C ILE A 321 10.45 -5.77 -22.05
N ILE A 322 9.63 -6.31 -21.17
CA ILE A 322 8.22 -6.59 -21.46
C ILE A 322 7.35 -5.36 -21.23
N GLU A 323 7.69 -4.58 -20.22
CA GLU A 323 6.93 -3.41 -19.81
C GLU A 323 7.86 -2.44 -19.07
N ILE A 324 7.65 -1.15 -19.27
CA ILE A 324 8.30 -0.09 -18.48
C ILE A 324 7.21 0.64 -17.73
N LYS A 325 7.23 0.54 -16.41
CA LYS A 325 6.29 1.28 -15.55
C LYS A 325 6.97 2.53 -15.05
N GLN A 326 6.45 3.68 -15.45
CA GLN A 326 6.88 4.95 -14.91
C GLN A 326 6.25 5.18 -13.54
N HIS A 327 7.08 5.52 -12.56
CA HIS A 327 6.72 5.84 -11.20
C HIS A 327 7.41 7.14 -10.81
N ALA A 328 6.69 8.26 -10.82
CA ALA A 328 7.18 9.60 -10.50
C ALA A 328 8.59 9.92 -11.06
N ASP A 329 9.64 9.67 -10.27
CA ASP A 329 11.06 9.95 -10.57
C ASP A 329 11.87 8.71 -10.99
N SER A 330 11.20 7.60 -11.31
CA SER A 330 11.85 6.33 -11.63
C SER A 330 11.07 5.49 -12.62
N PHE A 331 11.77 4.52 -13.18
CA PHE A 331 11.28 3.60 -14.17
C PHE A 331 11.53 2.20 -13.67
N ARG A 332 10.46 1.42 -13.57
CA ARG A 332 10.53 -0.01 -13.30
C ARG A 332 10.49 -0.76 -14.62
N TYR A 333 11.64 -1.30 -14.99
CA TYR A 333 11.82 -2.20 -16.11
C TYR A 333 11.40 -3.61 -15.71
N CYS A 334 10.31 -4.09 -16.28
CA CYS A 334 9.87 -5.48 -16.16
C CYS A 334 10.54 -6.30 -17.27
N ILE A 335 11.49 -7.15 -16.91
CA ILE A 335 12.34 -7.84 -17.87
C ILE A 335 12.05 -9.34 -17.80
N ASN A 336 11.82 -9.96 -18.96
CA ASN A 336 11.84 -11.41 -19.12
C ASN A 336 13.27 -11.83 -19.44
N ILE A 337 13.87 -12.68 -18.62
CA ILE A 337 15.28 -13.09 -18.77
C ILE A 337 15.38 -14.55 -19.20
N SER A 338 16.46 -14.86 -19.92
CA SER A 338 16.75 -16.18 -20.47
C SER A 338 18.13 -16.63 -20.02
N PRO A 339 18.29 -17.02 -18.74
CA PRO A 339 19.56 -17.53 -18.23
C PRO A 339 19.93 -18.85 -18.91
N ASN A 340 21.24 -19.09 -19.10
CA ASN A 340 21.72 -20.42 -19.49
C ASN A 340 21.56 -21.41 -18.31
N SER A 341 21.72 -22.71 -18.57
CA SER A 341 21.47 -23.75 -17.56
C SER A 341 22.24 -23.55 -16.24
N GLN A 342 23.51 -23.14 -16.33
CA GLN A 342 24.36 -22.90 -15.16
C GLN A 342 23.88 -21.68 -14.34
N THR A 343 23.56 -20.58 -15.02
CA THR A 343 23.02 -19.36 -14.39
C THR A 343 21.67 -19.65 -13.77
N GLN A 344 20.84 -20.44 -14.45
CA GLN A 344 19.52 -20.81 -13.98
C GLN A 344 19.59 -21.62 -12.67
N GLU A 345 20.52 -22.56 -12.56
CA GLU A 345 20.75 -23.34 -11.34
C GLU A 345 21.15 -22.44 -10.16
N ILE A 346 22.10 -21.52 -10.38
CA ILE A 346 22.53 -20.53 -9.38
C ILE A 346 21.36 -19.66 -8.91
N MET A 347 20.56 -19.15 -9.85
CA MET A 347 19.41 -18.32 -9.54
C MET A 347 18.34 -19.09 -8.79
N ASP A 348 18.09 -20.34 -9.15
CA ASP A 348 17.12 -21.21 -8.46
C ASP A 348 17.54 -21.44 -7.00
N ASP A 349 18.81 -21.73 -6.76
CA ASP A 349 19.36 -21.91 -5.41
C ASP A 349 19.25 -20.64 -4.56
N TYR A 350 19.58 -19.47 -5.14
CA TYR A 350 19.37 -18.19 -4.48
C TYR A 350 17.89 -17.96 -4.13
N ILE A 351 16.98 -18.15 -5.09
CA ILE A 351 15.54 -17.94 -4.89
C ILE A 351 14.99 -18.91 -3.83
N LYS A 352 15.41 -20.18 -3.82
CA LYS A 352 15.04 -21.17 -2.81
C LYS A 352 15.52 -20.78 -1.42
N LYS A 353 16.76 -20.28 -1.31
CA LYS A 353 17.30 -19.79 -0.04
C LYS A 353 16.53 -18.57 0.45
N ARG A 354 16.39 -17.55 -0.40
CA ARG A 354 15.66 -16.31 -0.07
C ARG A 354 14.22 -16.59 0.32
N LYS A 355 13.54 -17.53 -0.35
CA LYS A 355 12.20 -17.99 0.04
C LYS A 355 12.17 -18.49 1.49
N LYS A 356 13.13 -19.35 1.90
CA LYS A 356 13.19 -19.87 3.27
C LYS A 356 13.44 -18.75 4.28
N GLU A 357 14.29 -17.79 3.94
CA GLU A 357 14.54 -16.61 4.77
C GLU A 357 13.28 -15.77 4.92
N ILE A 358 12.56 -15.47 3.82
CA ILE A 358 11.29 -14.73 3.86
C ILE A 358 10.23 -15.45 4.70
N GLU A 359 10.11 -16.77 4.56
CA GLU A 359 9.19 -17.57 5.39
C GLU A 359 9.60 -17.53 6.88
N GLN A 360 10.89 -17.49 7.19
CA GLN A 360 11.38 -17.35 8.57
C GLN A 360 11.17 -15.94 9.12
N GLU A 361 11.52 -14.90 8.36
CA GLU A 361 11.26 -13.48 8.67
C GLU A 361 9.78 -13.29 9.02
N LEU A 362 8.88 -13.84 8.19
CA LEU A 362 7.44 -13.75 8.42
C LEU A 362 7.01 -14.43 9.73
N ARG A 363 7.63 -15.55 10.14
CA ARG A 363 7.34 -16.20 11.44
C ARG A 363 7.82 -15.36 12.62
N ASP A 364 8.93 -14.65 12.44
CA ASP A 364 9.53 -13.86 13.51
C ASP A 364 8.76 -12.55 13.78
N GLU A 365 8.00 -12.04 12.80
CA GLU A 365 7.09 -10.89 12.98
C GLU A 365 6.02 -11.10 14.07
N VAL A 366 5.64 -12.34 14.38
CA VAL A 366 4.65 -12.67 15.44
C VAL A 366 5.29 -12.73 16.83
N ARG A 367 6.62 -12.87 16.90
CA ARG A 367 7.36 -13.02 18.17
C ARG A 367 7.85 -11.68 18.73
N MET A 368 7.69 -10.59 17.99
CA MET A 368 7.95 -9.21 18.42
C MET A 368 6.66 -8.57 18.94
#